data_AF-A0A7S4CK14-F1
#
_entry.id   AF-A0A7S4CK14-F1
#
_cell.length_a   1.000
_cell.length_b   1.000
_cell.length_c   1.000
_cell.angle_alpha   90.00
_cell.angle_beta   90.00
_cell.angle_gamma   90.00
#
_symmetry.space_group_name_H-M   'P 1'
#
loop_
_entity.id
_entity.type
_entity.pdbx_description
1 polymer ?
#
loop_
_entity_poly.entity_id
_entity_poly.type
_entity_poly.pdbx_seq_one_letter_code
_entity_poly.pdbx_strand_id
1 'polypeptide(L)'
;VDLLSFSAILFRIYPGLFAAIVMYSGMGTIVASRLGTSLVGLRYKRLIREADFRYALIRTRENAEAIAFYDKEASLERGELWRRFDLVLSNSLSILRTQRNLEVFTTGYRYIVQVIPALVIAPLYFAKKIELGVISQAYSAFNHILGDFSLIISQ
;
A
#
# COMPACT_ATOMS: atom_id res chain seq x y z
N VAL A 1 -17.05 11.95 -19.59
CA VAL A 1 -18.52 12.23 -19.66
C VAL A 1 -19.31 11.18 -18.88
N ASP A 2 -18.88 9.92 -18.87
CA ASP A 2 -19.57 8.85 -18.13
C ASP A 2 -19.54 8.97 -16.60
N LEU A 3 -18.46 9.48 -16.02
CA LEU A 3 -18.35 9.66 -14.56
C LEU A 3 -19.39 10.64 -13.99
N LEU A 4 -19.61 11.76 -14.69
CA LEU A 4 -20.63 12.76 -14.31
C LEU A 4 -22.04 12.20 -14.51
N SER A 5 -22.28 11.45 -15.58
CA SER A 5 -23.56 10.81 -15.86
C SER A 5 -23.92 9.74 -14.83
N PHE A 6 -22.98 8.84 -14.50
CA PHE A 6 -23.19 7.81 -13.47
C PHE A 6 -23.29 8.40 -12.06
N SER A 7 -22.47 9.40 -11.73
CA SER A 7 -22.56 10.14 -10.46
C SER A 7 -23.91 10.84 -10.31
N ALA A 8 -24.44 11.46 -11.37
CA ALA A 8 -25.75 12.11 -11.36
C ALA A 8 -26.91 11.11 -11.22
N ILE A 9 -26.82 9.94 -11.87
CA ILE A 9 -27.80 8.85 -11.73
C ILE A 9 -27.79 8.29 -10.30
N LEU A 10 -26.61 8.07 -9.72
CA LEU A 10 -26.47 7.55 -8.35
C LEU A 10 -26.97 8.56 -7.29
N PHE A 11 -26.66 9.85 -7.46
CA PHE A 11 -27.13 10.91 -6.57
C PHE A 11 -28.66 11.06 -6.60
N ARG A 12 -29.27 10.87 -7.77
CA ARG A 12 -30.72 11.01 -7.98
C ARG A 12 -31.52 9.80 -7.46
N ILE A 13 -30.90 8.63 -7.36
CA ILE A 13 -31.57 7.39 -6.92
C ILE A 13 -31.21 7.03 -5.46
N TYR A 14 -29.96 7.23 -5.03
CA TYR A 14 -29.49 6.93 -3.66
C TYR A 14 -28.40 7.91 -3.15
N PRO A 15 -28.79 9.08 -2.59
CA PRO A 15 -27.85 10.06 -2.03
C PRO A 15 -26.90 9.49 -0.97
N GLY A 16 -27.38 8.54 -0.16
CA GLY A 16 -26.58 7.89 0.89
C GLY A 16 -25.47 6.98 0.35
N LEU A 17 -25.71 6.30 -0.78
CA LEU A 17 -24.70 5.46 -1.44
C LEU A 17 -23.59 6.33 -2.04
N PHE A 18 -23.95 7.45 -2.63
CA PHE A 18 -22.98 8.41 -3.15
C PHE A 18 -22.09 9.00 -2.04
N ALA A 19 -22.68 9.44 -0.92
CA ALA A 19 -21.92 9.94 0.23
C ALA A 19 -20.98 8.87 0.82
N ALA A 20 -21.43 7.62 0.90
CA ALA A 20 -20.61 6.50 1.35
C ALA A 20 -19.40 6.27 0.41
N ILE A 21 -19.59 6.34 -0.91
CA ILE A 21 -18.52 6.19 -1.90
C ILE A 21 -17.49 7.33 -1.76
N VAL A 22 -17.94 8.58 -1.68
CA VAL A 22 -17.03 9.74 -1.57
C VAL A 22 -16.20 9.66 -0.30
N MET A 23 -16.83 9.34 0.83
CA MET A 23 -16.13 9.19 2.11
C MET A 23 -15.13 8.03 2.08
N TYR A 24 -15.54 6.89 1.51
CA TYR A 24 -14.69 5.71 1.39
C TYR A 24 -13.47 5.95 0.48
N SER A 25 -13.68 6.52 -0.70
CA SER A 25 -12.61 6.90 -1.63
C SER A 25 -11.66 7.94 -1.04
N GLY A 26 -12.19 8.94 -0.34
CA GLY A 26 -11.35 9.92 0.37
C GLY A 26 -10.46 9.28 1.43
N MET A 27 -11.01 8.39 2.26
CA MET A 27 -10.25 7.66 3.27
C MET A 27 -9.20 6.73 2.64
N GLY A 28 -9.57 6.01 1.58
CA GLY A 28 -8.68 5.13 0.81
C GLY A 28 -7.43 5.85 0.34
N THR A 29 -7.63 6.98 -0.35
CA THR A 29 -6.55 7.80 -0.92
C THR A 29 -5.62 8.37 0.15
N ILE A 30 -6.18 8.87 1.26
CA ILE A 30 -5.38 9.43 2.36
C ILE A 30 -4.47 8.37 2.98
N VAL A 31 -4.99 7.18 3.25
CA VAL A 31 -4.21 6.09 3.86
C VAL A 31 -3.17 5.57 2.88
N ALA A 32 -3.54 5.34 1.62
CA ALA A 32 -2.63 4.87 0.58
C ALA A 32 -1.48 5.87 0.35
N SER A 33 -1.78 7.18 0.28
CA SER A 33 -0.78 8.23 0.10
C SER A 33 0.21 8.31 1.28
N ARG A 34 -0.28 8.22 2.53
CA ARG A 34 0.60 8.22 3.72
C ARG A 34 1.52 7.00 3.79
N LEU A 35 1.00 5.82 3.42
CA LEU A 35 1.80 4.60 3.38
C LEU A 35 2.82 4.66 2.24
N GLY A 36 2.42 5.15 1.06
CA GLY A 36 3.29 5.30 -0.11
C GLY A 36 4.45 6.25 0.13
N THR A 37 4.20 7.42 0.71
CA THR A 37 5.25 8.41 1.04
C THR A 37 6.27 7.88 2.05
N SER A 38 5.82 7.11 3.05
CA SER A 38 6.70 6.45 4.02
C SER A 38 7.66 5.44 3.35
N LEU A 39 7.19 4.68 2.35
CA LEU A 39 8.02 3.73 1.61
C LEU A 39 9.19 4.42 0.89
N VAL A 40 8.99 5.62 0.34
CA VAL A 40 10.04 6.35 -0.38
C VAL A 40 11.22 6.65 0.53
N GLY A 41 10.95 7.19 1.73
CA GLY A 41 11.98 7.47 2.72
C GLY A 41 12.73 6.23 3.20
N LEU A 42 12.02 5.12 3.41
CA LEU A 42 12.65 3.85 3.81
C LEU A 42 13.51 3.24 2.70
N ARG A 43 13.07 3.31 1.44
CA ARG A 43 13.84 2.84 0.28
C ARG A 43 15.11 3.65 0.07
N TYR A 44 15.04 4.96 0.26
CA TYR A 44 16.23 5.81 0.22
C TYR A 44 17.24 5.42 1.31
N LYS A 45 16.78 5.24 2.56
CA LYS A 45 17.63 4.75 3.65
C LYS A 45 18.21 3.36 3.38
N ARG A 46 17.48 2.49 2.67
CA ARG A 46 18.00 1.17 2.26
C ARG A 46 19.21 1.32 1.37
N LEU A 47 19.10 2.18 0.35
CA LEU A 47 20.17 2.40 -0.62
C LEU A 47 21.45 2.89 0.06
N ILE A 48 21.34 3.87 0.96
CA ILE A 48 22.49 4.37 1.73
C ILE A 48 23.10 3.27 2.59
N ARG A 49 22.29 2.57 3.40
CA ARG A 49 22.79 1.54 4.32
C ARG A 49 23.44 0.36 3.58
N GLU A 50 22.86 -0.06 2.46
CA GLU A 50 23.45 -1.10 1.61
C GLU A 50 24.78 -0.66 0.99
N ALA A 51 24.87 0.60 0.54
CA ALA A 51 26.11 1.16 0.03
C ALA A 51 27.19 1.24 1.12
N ASP A 52 26.86 1.72 2.31
CA ASP A 52 27.79 1.82 3.45
C ASP A 52 28.30 0.45 3.91
N PHE A 53 27.43 -0.57 3.88
CA PHE A 53 27.81 -1.94 4.21
C PHE A 53 28.73 -2.54 3.14
N ARG A 54 28.39 -2.38 1.85
CA ARG A 54 29.24 -2.85 0.73
C ARG A 54 30.60 -2.17 0.74
N TYR A 55 30.64 -0.86 0.98
CA TYR A 55 31.89 -0.12 1.11
C TYR A 55 32.74 -0.65 2.27
N ALA A 56 32.13 -0.90 3.43
CA ALA A 56 32.85 -1.48 4.57
C ALA A 56 33.47 -2.85 4.22
N LEU A 57 32.71 -3.72 3.54
CA LEU A 57 33.23 -5.03 3.11
C LEU A 57 34.41 -4.90 2.14
N ILE A 58 34.34 -3.97 1.19
CA ILE A 58 35.44 -3.72 0.24
C ILE A 58 36.66 -3.22 0.99
N ARG A 59 36.51 -2.22 1.88
CA ARG A 59 37.61 -1.69 2.70
C ARG A 59 38.25 -2.78 3.56
N THR A 60 37.47 -3.62 4.23
CA THR A 60 37.99 -4.72 5.05
C THR A 60 38.74 -5.74 4.19
N ARG A 61 38.26 -6.03 2.98
CA ARG A 61 38.95 -6.92 2.03
C ARG A 61 40.28 -6.33 1.54
N GLU A 62 40.29 -5.06 1.16
CA GLU A 62 41.49 -4.36 0.68
C GLU A 62 42.59 -4.25 1.74
N ASN A 63 42.20 -4.17 3.02
CA ASN A 63 43.12 -4.06 4.16
C ASN A 63 43.26 -5.39 4.93
N ALA A 64 42.87 -6.52 4.35
CA ALA A 64 42.84 -7.80 5.04
C ALA A 64 44.21 -8.24 5.57
N GLU A 65 45.30 -7.95 4.85
CA GLU A 65 46.67 -8.26 5.28
C GLU A 65 47.09 -7.44 6.50
N ALA A 66 46.79 -6.14 6.50
CA ALA A 66 47.07 -5.27 7.64
C ALA A 66 46.23 -5.69 8.86
N ILE A 67 44.95 -6.00 8.67
CA ILE A 67 44.09 -6.48 9.75
C ILE A 67 44.62 -7.80 10.32
N ALA A 68 44.96 -8.77 9.47
CA ALA A 68 45.50 -10.06 9.93
C ALA A 68 46.84 -9.91 10.67
N PHE A 69 47.63 -8.89 10.34
CA PHE A 69 48.89 -8.59 11.00
C PHE A 69 48.71 -7.94 12.39
N TYR A 70 47.77 -7.00 12.54
CA TYR A 70 47.54 -6.24 13.77
C TYR A 70 46.49 -6.84 14.73
N ASP A 71 45.45 -7.49 14.19
CA ASP A 71 44.39 -8.16 14.95
C ASP A 71 44.02 -9.48 14.26
N LYS A 72 44.63 -10.58 14.73
CA LYS A 72 44.43 -11.93 14.17
C LYS A 72 42.98 -12.41 14.24
N GLU A 73 42.18 -11.91 15.18
CA GLU A 73 40.77 -12.28 15.32
C GLU A 73 39.83 -11.35 14.53
N ALA A 74 40.35 -10.23 14.02
CA ALA A 74 39.60 -9.16 13.34
C ALA A 74 38.33 -8.75 14.11
N SER A 75 38.39 -8.79 15.44
CA SER A 75 37.24 -8.70 16.33
C SER A 75 36.52 -7.34 16.21
N LEU A 76 37.29 -6.25 16.09
CA LEU A 76 36.79 -4.90 15.93
C LEU A 76 36.10 -4.69 14.57
N GLU A 77 36.78 -5.04 13.48
CA GLU A 77 36.23 -4.90 12.11
C GLU A 77 35.01 -5.81 11.90
N ARG A 78 35.02 -7.02 12.47
CA ARG A 78 33.87 -7.92 12.46
C ARG A 78 32.67 -7.37 13.23
N GLY A 79 32.91 -6.75 14.40
CA GLY A 79 31.86 -6.07 15.17
C GLY A 79 31.23 -4.90 14.40
N GLU A 80 32.04 -4.08 13.75
CA GLU A 80 31.56 -2.96 12.93
C GLU A 80 30.76 -3.43 11.70
N LEU A 81 31.22 -4.49 11.02
CA LEU A 81 30.48 -5.10 9.91
C LEU A 81 29.13 -5.65 10.37
N TRP A 82 29.07 -6.33 11.51
CA TRP A 82 27.81 -6.81 12.09
C TRP A 82 26.86 -5.67 12.44
N ARG A 83 27.37 -4.57 13.02
CA ARG A 83 26.57 -3.38 13.32
C ARG A 83 25.96 -2.78 12.05
N ARG A 84 26.75 -2.65 10.98
CA ARG A 84 26.25 -2.14 9.68
C ARG A 84 25.24 -3.10 9.04
N PHE A 85 25.49 -4.40 9.13
CA PHE A 85 24.56 -5.41 8.66
C PHE A 85 23.21 -5.33 9.39
N ASP A 86 23.22 -5.17 10.72
CA ASP A 86 22.00 -5.01 11.52
C ASP A 86 21.21 -3.74 11.13
N LEU A 87 21.91 -2.65 10.80
CA LEU A 87 21.27 -1.46 10.24
C LEU A 87 20.60 -1.72 8.88
N VAL A 88 21.22 -2.50 7.99
CA VAL A 88 20.61 -2.91 6.72
C VAL A 88 19.38 -3.78 6.97
N LEU A 89 19.51 -4.78 7.85
CA LEU A 89 18.45 -5.74 8.16
C LEU A 89 17.24 -5.06 8.80
N SER A 90 17.45 -4.22 9.81
CA SER A 90 16.38 -3.47 10.49
C SER A 90 15.63 -2.53 9.54
N ASN A 91 16.32 -1.90 8.58
CA ASN A 91 15.67 -1.09 7.56
C ASN A 91 14.84 -1.94 6.59
N SER A 92 15.38 -3.07 6.15
CA SER A 92 14.66 -4.01 5.27
C SER A 92 13.41 -4.59 5.92
N LEU A 93 13.48 -4.94 7.20
CA LEU A 93 12.32 -5.37 7.98
C LEU A 93 11.28 -4.25 8.12
N SER A 94 11.72 -3.00 8.28
CA SER A 94 10.83 -1.83 8.32
C SER A 94 10.11 -1.63 6.98
N ILE A 95 10.82 -1.78 5.85
CA ILE A 95 10.21 -1.75 4.51
C ILE A 95 9.18 -2.86 4.35
N LEU A 96 9.54 -4.09 4.72
CA LEU A 96 8.66 -5.25 4.62
C LEU A 96 7.38 -5.05 5.44
N ARG A 97 7.49 -4.53 6.66
CA ARG A 97 6.33 -4.24 7.52
C ARG A 97 5.41 -3.20 6.89
N THR A 98 5.95 -2.11 6.36
CA THR A 98 5.13 -1.06 5.74
C THR A 98 4.52 -1.54 4.42
N GLN A 99 5.26 -2.31 3.61
CA GLN A 99 4.74 -2.94 2.40
C GLN A 99 3.59 -3.90 2.70
N ARG A 100 3.77 -4.80 3.68
CA ARG A 100 2.72 -5.72 4.12
C ARG A 100 1.48 -4.96 4.57
N ASN A 101 1.63 -3.91 5.37
CA ASN A 101 0.50 -3.11 5.83
C ASN A 101 -0.23 -2.41 4.67
N LEU A 102 0.53 -1.88 3.70
CA LEU A 102 -0.04 -1.30 2.48
C LEU A 102 -0.81 -2.36 1.67
N GLU A 103 -0.23 -3.54 1.47
CA GLU A 103 -0.83 -4.62 0.68
C GLU A 103 -2.10 -5.16 1.34
N VAL A 104 -2.08 -5.36 2.67
CA VAL A 104 -3.26 -5.75 3.46
C VAL A 104 -4.35 -4.69 3.34
N PHE A 105 -3.99 -3.41 3.46
CA PHE A 105 -4.94 -2.31 3.32
C PHE A 105 -5.54 -2.26 1.91
N THR A 106 -4.71 -2.26 0.86
CA THR A 106 -5.18 -2.20 -0.53
C THR A 106 -6.02 -3.42 -0.91
N THR A 107 -5.67 -4.59 -0.40
CA THR A 107 -6.43 -5.83 -0.64
C THR A 107 -7.78 -5.76 0.06
N GLY A 108 -7.81 -5.43 1.36
CA GLY A 108 -9.06 -5.28 2.09
C GLY A 108 -9.96 -4.20 1.50
N TYR A 109 -9.37 -3.08 1.07
CA TYR A 109 -10.05 -1.99 0.39
C TYR A 109 -10.73 -2.48 -0.91
N ARG A 110 -10.00 -3.24 -1.74
CA ARG A 110 -10.54 -3.81 -2.98
C ARG A 110 -11.69 -4.81 -2.74
N TYR A 111 -11.65 -5.58 -1.66
CA TYR A 111 -12.70 -6.56 -1.36
C TYR A 111 -13.96 -5.95 -0.71
N ILE A 112 -13.82 -4.94 0.15
CA ILE A 112 -14.98 -4.28 0.80
C ILE A 112 -15.94 -3.69 -0.23
N VAL A 113 -15.40 -3.12 -1.31
CA VAL A 113 -16.14 -2.58 -2.46
C VAL A 113 -17.11 -3.59 -3.06
N GLN A 114 -16.81 -4.89 -3.00
CA GLN A 114 -17.67 -5.93 -3.56
C GLN A 114 -18.90 -6.21 -2.69
N VAL A 115 -18.83 -5.92 -1.38
CA VAL A 115 -19.90 -6.24 -0.42
C VAL A 115 -20.83 -5.05 -0.19
N ILE A 116 -20.33 -3.82 -0.30
CA ILE A 116 -21.11 -2.58 -0.07
C ILE A 116 -22.39 -2.51 -0.91
N PRO A 117 -22.37 -2.76 -2.24
CA PRO A 117 -23.58 -2.67 -3.07
C PRO A 117 -24.67 -3.64 -2.58
N ALA A 118 -24.28 -4.87 -2.26
CA ALA A 118 -25.20 -5.87 -1.74
C ALA A 118 -25.79 -5.45 -0.38
N LEU A 119 -24.97 -4.92 0.53
CA LEU A 119 -25.42 -4.46 1.86
C LEU A 119 -26.44 -3.32 1.79
N VAL A 120 -26.24 -2.35 0.90
CA VAL A 120 -27.15 -1.20 0.80
C VAL A 120 -28.44 -1.57 0.05
N ILE A 121 -28.34 -2.47 -0.94
CA ILE A 121 -29.47 -2.83 -1.82
C ILE A 121 -30.32 -3.96 -1.22
N ALA A 122 -29.73 -4.85 -0.42
CA ALA A 122 -30.42 -5.94 0.28
C ALA A 122 -31.74 -5.52 0.97
N PRO A 123 -31.80 -4.47 1.82
CA PRO A 123 -33.05 -4.10 2.49
C PRO A 123 -34.15 -3.67 1.51
N LEU A 124 -33.79 -3.07 0.37
CA LEU A 124 -34.75 -2.65 -0.65
C LEU A 124 -35.32 -3.85 -1.43
N TYR A 125 -34.47 -4.85 -1.66
CA TYR A 125 -34.88 -6.13 -2.23
C TYR A 125 -35.84 -6.89 -1.28
N PHE A 126 -35.49 -6.99 0.00
CA PHE A 126 -36.37 -7.61 1.00
C PHE A 126 -37.68 -6.83 1.21
N ALA A 127 -37.66 -5.51 0.98
CA ALA A 127 -38.86 -4.68 0.94
C ALA A 127 -39.67 -4.80 -0.37
N LYS A 128 -39.28 -5.68 -1.30
CA LYS A 128 -39.88 -5.88 -2.64
C LYS A 128 -39.96 -4.61 -3.50
N LYS A 129 -39.10 -3.62 -3.24
CA LYS A 129 -39.06 -2.37 -4.01
C LYS A 129 -38.25 -2.49 -5.29
N ILE A 130 -37.44 -3.53 -5.41
CA ILE A 130 -36.51 -3.77 -6.52
C ILE A 130 -36.39 -5.27 -6.78
N GLU A 131 -36.04 -5.62 -8.01
CA GLU A 131 -35.81 -7.01 -8.43
C GLU A 131 -34.37 -7.46 -8.14
N LEU A 132 -34.16 -8.77 -8.06
CA LEU A 132 -32.83 -9.36 -7.86
C LEU A 132 -31.83 -8.91 -8.94
N GLY A 133 -32.29 -8.70 -10.18
CA GLY A 133 -31.45 -8.24 -11.30
C GLY A 133 -30.80 -6.87 -11.05
N VAL A 134 -31.44 -6.00 -10.25
CA VAL A 134 -30.91 -4.68 -9.90
C VAL A 134 -29.66 -4.79 -9.02
N ILE A 135 -29.54 -5.85 -8.22
CA ILE A 135 -28.36 -6.12 -7.38
C ILE A 135 -27.12 -6.35 -8.26
N SER A 136 -27.27 -7.17 -9.31
CA SER A 136 -26.19 -7.45 -10.27
C SER A 136 -25.79 -6.19 -11.05
N GLN A 137 -26.76 -5.39 -11.50
CA GLN A 137 -26.51 -4.14 -12.21
C GLN A 137 -25.76 -3.13 -11.34
N ALA A 138 -26.17 -2.96 -10.08
CA ALA A 138 -25.51 -2.06 -9.15
C ALA A 138 -24.09 -2.52 -8.82
N TYR A 139 -23.86 -3.82 -8.68
CA TYR A 139 -22.51 -4.37 -8.48
C TYR A 139 -21.58 -4.05 -9.67
N SER A 140 -22.06 -4.21 -10.90
CA SER A 140 -21.29 -3.92 -12.11
C SER A 140 -21.00 -2.42 -12.25
N ALA A 141 -22.00 -1.55 -12.03
CA ALA A 141 -21.84 -0.11 -12.07
C ALA A 141 -20.87 0.41 -10.99
N PHE A 142 -20.91 -0.16 -9.78
CA PHE A 142 -20.02 0.22 -8.67
C PHE A 142 -18.54 -0.12 -8.99
N ASN A 143 -18.28 -1.31 -9.53
CA ASN A 143 -16.93 -1.70 -9.93
C ASN A 143 -16.39 -0.83 -11.08
N HIS A 144 -17.25 -0.46 -12.04
CA HIS A 144 -16.88 0.46 -13.13
C HIS A 144 -16.44 1.83 -12.60
N ILE A 145 -17.26 2.46 -11.74
CA ILE A 145 -16.94 3.78 -11.17
C ILE A 145 -15.66 3.70 -10.33
N LEU A 146 -15.48 2.65 -9.54
CA LEU A 146 -14.29 2.50 -8.71
C LEU A 146 -13.01 2.30 -9.54
N GLY A 147 -13.12 1.58 -10.66
CA GLY A 147 -12.04 1.44 -11.64
C GLY A 147 -11.66 2.79 -12.27
N ASP A 148 -12.64 3.59 -12.67
CA ASP A 148 -12.42 4.92 -13.26
C ASP A 148 -11.76 5.90 -12.27
N PHE A 149 -12.18 5.88 -11.00
CA PHE A 149 -11.52 6.68 -9.95
C PHE A 149 -10.11 6.21 -9.64
N SER A 150 -9.84 4.90 -9.70
CA SER A 150 -8.49 4.36 -9.50
C SER A 150 -7.52 4.81 -10.59
N LEU A 151 -7.98 4.96 -11.84
CA LEU A 151 -7.16 5.47 -12.95
C LEU A 151 -6.77 6.94 -12.75
N ILE A 152 -7.71 7.79 -12.33
CA ILE A 152 -7.47 9.23 -12.10
C ILE A 152 -6.51 9.46 -10.93
N ILE A 153 -6.49 8.58 -9.92
CA ILE A 153 -5.58 8.69 -8.77
C ILE A 153 -4.18 8.12 -9.09
N SER A 154 -4.07 7.28 -10.12
CA SER A 154 -2.82 6.64 -10.53
C SER A 154 -2.01 7.39 -11.60
N GLN A 155 -2.60 8.43 -12.21
CA GLN A 155 -1.93 9.29 -13.20
C GLN A 155 -1.52 10.63 -12.60
#